data_AF-A0A6L2PUT9-F1
#
_entry.id   AF-A0A6L2PUT9-F1
#
_cell.length_a   1.000
_cell.length_b   1.000
_cell.length_c   1.000
_cell.angle_alpha   90.00
_cell.angle_beta   90.00
_cell.angle_gamma   90.00
#
_symmetry.space_group_name_H-M   'P 1'
#
loop_
_entity.id
_entity.type
_entity.pdbx_description
1 polymer ?
#
loop_
_entity_poly.entity_id
_entity_poly.type
_entity_poly.pdbx_seq_one_letter_code
_entity_poly.pdbx_strand_id
1 'polypeptide(L)'
;MPACLQWVSYVAFFRYSFEAIMQCVYGYDRSNLKCSEVYCHYKSPRKYLEEFGMEEANYWIDILGLLVWITALQLAFHFMLKLKMRISR
;
A
#
# COMPACT_ATOMS: atom_id res chain seq x y z
N MET A 1 3.99 17.99 4.82
CA MET A 1 2.65 17.72 5.40
C MET A 1 2.71 17.94 6.92
N PRO A 2 1.60 18.28 7.60
CA PRO A 2 1.57 18.45 9.05
C PRO A 2 1.89 17.14 9.78
N ALA A 3 2.59 17.21 10.92
CA ALA A 3 3.12 16.03 11.63
C ALA A 3 2.03 15.03 12.06
N CYS A 4 0.83 15.50 12.45
CA CYS A 4 -0.28 14.61 12.83
C CYS A 4 -0.78 13.74 11.67
N LEU A 5 -0.84 14.30 10.46
CA LEU A 5 -1.28 13.56 9.27
C LEU A 5 -0.20 12.58 8.81
N GLN A 6 1.08 12.95 8.97
CA GLN A 6 2.20 12.10 8.59
C GLN A 6 2.20 10.76 9.33
N TRP A 7 1.88 10.76 10.63
CA TRP A 7 1.82 9.52 11.43
C TRP A 7 0.67 8.61 11.00
N VAL A 8 -0.51 9.19 10.73
CA VAL A 8 -1.67 8.46 10.22
C VAL A 8 -1.36 7.86 8.86
N SER A 9 -0.72 8.60 7.96
CA SER A 9 -0.28 8.10 6.66
C SER A 9 0.76 6.99 6.75
N TYR A 10 1.64 7.04 7.75
CA TYR A 10 2.71 6.05 7.93
C TYR A 10 2.19 4.70 8.45
N VAL A 11 1.21 4.76 9.35
CA VAL A 11 0.59 3.61 10.02
C VAL A 11 -0.57 3.04 9.21
N ALA A 12 -1.16 3.82 8.30
CA ALA A 12 -2.29 3.39 7.49
C ALA A 12 -1.96 2.19 6.61
N PHE A 13 -2.85 1.20 6.63
CA PHE A 13 -2.97 0.11 5.65
C PHE A 13 -2.79 0.58 4.19
N PHE A 14 -3.21 1.82 3.91
CA PHE A 14 -3.13 2.43 2.58
C PHE A 14 -1.69 2.54 2.05
N ARG A 15 -0.69 2.82 2.90
CA ARG A 15 0.71 2.96 2.45
C ARG A 15 1.23 1.67 1.85
N TYR A 16 1.18 0.58 2.63
CA TYR A 16 1.59 -0.76 2.19
C TYR A 16 0.78 -1.26 0.99
N SER A 17 -0.53 -0.96 0.95
CA SER A 17 -1.38 -1.35 -0.18
C SER A 17 -0.99 -0.63 -1.46
N PHE A 18 -0.71 0.67 -1.38
CA PHE A 18 -0.34 1.48 -2.53
C PHE A 18 1.04 1.10 -3.06
N GLU A 19 2.02 0.89 -2.17
CA GLU A 19 3.36 0.37 -2.51
C GLU A 19 3.26 -0.99 -3.22
N ALA A 20 2.50 -1.93 -2.66
CA ALA A 20 2.29 -3.25 -3.25
C ALA A 20 1.58 -3.19 -4.62
N ILE A 21 0.54 -2.37 -4.77
CA ILE A 21 -0.18 -2.20 -6.05
C ILE A 21 0.76 -1.58 -7.10
N MET A 22 1.51 -0.54 -6.75
CA MET A 22 2.43 0.11 -7.67
C MET A 22 3.54 -0.84 -8.12
N GLN A 23 4.11 -1.63 -7.22
CA GLN A 23 5.08 -2.68 -7.57
C GLN A 23 4.46 -3.79 -8.43
N CYS A 24 3.21 -4.20 -8.19
CA CYS A 24 2.50 -5.14 -9.05
C CYS A 24 2.23 -4.60 -10.47
N VAL A 25 1.90 -3.32 -10.60
CA VAL A 25 1.52 -2.72 -11.88
C VAL A 25 2.76 -2.27 -12.66
N TYR A 26 3.76 -1.69 -12.00
CA TYR A 26 4.88 -1.01 -12.65
C TYR A 26 6.24 -1.66 -12.34
N GLY A 27 6.34 -2.58 -11.38
CA GLY A 27 7.59 -3.24 -11.00
C GLY A 27 7.97 -4.42 -11.90
N TYR A 28 8.92 -5.24 -11.41
CA TYR A 28 9.34 -6.54 -11.99
C TYR A 28 9.70 -6.53 -13.50
N ASP A 29 10.56 -5.60 -13.91
CA ASP A 29 11.10 -5.51 -15.29
C ASP A 29 10.02 -5.47 -16.38
N ARG A 30 8.91 -4.79 -16.07
CA ARG A 30 7.80 -4.63 -17.01
C ARG A 30 8.25 -3.83 -18.23
N SER A 31 7.91 -4.34 -19.41
CA SER A 31 8.14 -3.64 -20.68
C SER A 31 7.48 -2.25 -20.68
N ASN A 32 8.13 -1.30 -21.34
CA ASN A 32 7.64 0.08 -21.49
C ASN A 32 6.16 0.16 -21.90
N LEU A 33 5.44 1.14 -21.33
CA LEU A 33 4.04 1.36 -21.67
C LEU A 33 3.91 1.86 -23.13
N LYS A 34 2.82 1.46 -23.80
CA LYS A 34 2.47 1.98 -25.12
C LYS A 34 1.95 3.42 -24.96
N CYS A 35 2.69 4.38 -25.51
CA CYS A 35 2.24 5.78 -25.59
C CYS A 35 1.76 6.09 -27.00
N SER A 36 0.66 6.86 -27.11
CA SER A 36 0.09 7.27 -28.40
C SER A 36 0.78 8.52 -28.99
N GLU A 37 1.57 9.24 -28.19
CA GLU A 37 2.23 10.48 -28.58
C GLU A 37 3.76 10.34 -28.70
N VAL A 38 4.37 11.25 -29.46
CA VAL A 38 5.81 11.25 -29.77
C VAL A 38 6.67 11.51 -28.52
N TYR A 39 6.16 12.28 -27.56
CA TYR A 39 6.81 12.52 -26.27
C TYR A 39 6.02 11.89 -25.13
N CYS A 40 6.66 11.00 -24.37
CA CYS A 40 6.05 10.31 -23.23
C CYS A 40 7.06 10.20 -22.09
N HIS A 41 7.00 11.15 -21.16
CA HIS A 41 7.94 11.22 -20.03
C HIS A 41 7.90 9.96 -19.16
N TYR A 42 6.71 9.38 -18.97
CA TYR A 42 6.50 8.21 -18.14
C TYR A 42 6.37 6.90 -18.92
N LYS A 43 7.00 6.81 -20.09
CA LYS A 43 7.06 5.57 -20.87
C LYS A 43 7.68 4.42 -20.08
N SER A 44 8.67 4.74 -19.23
CA SER A 44 9.32 3.78 -18.35
C SER A 44 8.56 3.67 -17.03
N PRO A 45 8.08 2.47 -16.67
CA PRO A 45 7.38 2.27 -15.40
C PRO A 45 8.30 2.44 -14.18
N ARG A 46 9.62 2.26 -14.33
CA ARG A 46 10.61 2.59 -13.27
C ARG A 46 10.63 4.08 -12.92
N LYS A 47 10.46 4.96 -13.91
CA LYS A 47 10.42 6.41 -13.66
C LYS A 47 9.19 6.82 -12.86
N TYR A 48 8.07 6.13 -13.03
CA TYR A 48 6.91 6.29 -12.15
C TYR A 48 7.25 5.90 -10.70
N LEU A 49 7.87 4.73 -10.49
CA LEU A 49 8.23 4.27 -9.15
C LEU A 49 9.25 5.19 -8.45
N GLU A 50 10.20 5.75 -9.20
CA GLU A 50 11.22 6.69 -8.71
C GLU A 50 10.60 8.01 -8.22
N GLU A 51 9.68 8.60 -8.99
CA GLU A 51 8.98 9.85 -8.64
C GLU A 51 8.16 9.70 -7.34
N PHE A 52 7.54 8.53 -7.15
CA PHE A 52 6.77 8.20 -5.96
C PHE A 52 7.64 7.67 -4.80
N GLY A 53 8.96 7.51 -4.99
CA GLY A 53 9.88 7.03 -3.97
C GLY A 53 9.71 5.55 -3.61
N MET A 54 9.20 4.74 -4.53
CA MET A 54 8.86 3.31 -4.33
C MET A 54 9.75 2.35 -5.14
N GLU A 55 10.82 2.85 -5.76
CA GLU A 55 11.71 2.05 -6.59
C GLU A 55 12.37 0.90 -5.80
N GLU A 56 12.82 1.17 -4.57
CA GLU A 56 13.47 0.18 -3.69
C GLU A 56 12.50 -0.52 -2.72
N ALA A 57 11.19 -0.37 -2.92
CA ALA A 57 10.20 -1.00 -2.05
C ALA A 57 10.17 -2.53 -2.24
N ASN A 58 10.18 -3.27 -1.13
CA ASN A 58 10.14 -4.73 -1.14
C ASN A 58 8.69 -5.23 -1.07
N TYR A 59 8.13 -5.63 -2.21
CA TYR A 59 6.77 -6.16 -2.33
C TYR A 59 6.40 -7.21 -1.25
N TRP A 60 7.30 -8.13 -0.94
CA TRP A 60 7.06 -9.17 0.07
C TRP A 60 6.92 -8.62 1.49
N ILE A 61 7.66 -7.57 1.83
CA ILE A 61 7.57 -6.89 3.13
C ILE A 61 6.22 -6.18 3.22
N ASP A 62 5.77 -5.55 2.13
CA ASP A 62 4.48 -4.86 2.09
C ASP A 62 3.32 -5.83 2.25
N ILE A 63 3.36 -6.98 1.57
CA ILE A 63 2.38 -8.07 1.73
C ILE A 63 2.34 -8.59 3.17
N LEU A 64 3.51 -8.80 3.79
CA LEU A 64 3.58 -9.25 5.18
C LEU A 64 2.96 -8.21 6.13
N GLY A 65 3.28 -6.93 5.93
CA GLY A 65 2.69 -5.83 6.69
C GLY A 65 1.16 -5.76 6.54
N LEU A 66 0.64 -5.98 5.32
CA LEU A 66 -0.80 -6.03 5.05
C LEU A 66 -1.48 -7.18 5.79
N LEU A 67 -0.88 -8.37 5.80
CA LEU A 67 -1.42 -9.52 6.52
C LEU A 67 -1.48 -9.27 8.03
N VAL A 68 -0.43 -8.67 8.60
CA VAL A 68 -0.42 -8.24 10.02
C VAL A 68 -1.56 -7.25 10.31
N TRP A 69 -1.78 -6.28 9.41
CA TRP A 69 -2.87 -5.32 9.56
C TRP A 69 -4.26 -5.96 9.48
N ILE A 70 -4.49 -6.85 8.52
CA ILE A 70 -5.76 -7.55 8.34
C ILE A 70 -6.06 -8.40 9.57
N THR A 71 -5.08 -9.17 10.05
CA THR A 71 -5.25 -10.00 11.25
C THR A 71 -5.52 -9.16 12.50
N ALA A 72 -4.83 -8.03 12.69
CA ALA A 72 -5.10 -7.10 13.78
C ALA A 72 -6.53 -6.54 13.74
N LEU A 73 -7.00 -6.12 12.56
CA LEU A 73 -8.37 -5.63 12.36
C LEU A 73 -9.42 -6.72 12.60
N GLN A 74 -9.15 -7.94 12.13
CA GLN A 74 -10.02 -9.08 12.40
C GLN A 74 -10.10 -9.37 13.90
N LEU A 75 -8.98 -9.40 14.62
CA LEU A 75 -8.96 -9.61 16.06
C LEU A 75 -9.70 -8.49 16.80
N ALA A 76 -9.49 -7.22 16.42
CA ALA A 76 -10.20 -6.09 16.99
C ALA A 76 -11.71 -6.20 16.78
N PHE A 77 -12.15 -6.56 15.57
CA PHE A 77 -13.55 -6.77 15.24
C PHE A 77 -14.18 -7.91 16.06
N HIS A 78 -13.50 -9.06 16.15
CA HIS A 78 -13.94 -10.19 16.96
C HIS A 78 -14.03 -9.81 18.44
N PHE A 79 -13.05 -9.06 18.94
CA PHE A 79 -13.01 -8.60 20.32
C PHE A 79 -14.16 -7.62 20.61
N MET A 80 -14.38 -6.63 19.74
CA MET A 80 -15.52 -5.70 19.85
C MET A 80 -16.86 -6.42 19.83
N LEU A 81 -17.03 -7.41 18.94
CA LEU A 81 -18.25 -8.21 18.87
C LEU A 81 -18.46 -9.03 20.15
N LYS A 82 -17.40 -9.66 20.67
CA LYS A 82 -17.42 -10.38 21.96
C LYS A 82 -17.74 -9.45 23.13
N LEU A 83 -17.19 -8.24 23.16
CA LEU A 83 -17.47 -7.22 24.18
C LEU A 83 -18.94 -6.80 24.15
N LYS A 84 -19.46 -6.48 22.96
CA LYS A 84 -20.87 -6.12 22.77
C LYS A 84 -21.81 -7.23 23.24
N MET A 85 -21.51 -8.49 22.90
CA MET A 85 -22.28 -9.63 23.40
C MET A 85 -22.19 -9.80 24.92
N ARG A 86 -21.04 -9.49 25.53
CA ARG A 86 -20.84 -9.59 26.98
C ARG A 86 -21.53 -8.45 27.75
N ILE A 87 -21.64 -7.27 27.13
CA ILE A 87 -22.30 -6.07 27.69
C ILE A 87 -23.83 -6.16 27.55
N SER A 88 -24.34 -6.79 26.49
CA SER A 88 -25.78 -6.92 26.22
C SER A 88 -26.46 -8.07 26.98
N ARG A 89 -25.73 -8.81 27.81
CA ARG A 89 -26.25 -9.81 28.75
C ARG A 89 -26.23 -9.19 30.15
#